data_AF-A0A7C4NCB4-F1
#
_entry.id   AF-A0A7C4NCB4-F1
#
_cell.length_a   1.000
_cell.length_b   1.000
_cell.length_c   1.000
_cell.angle_alpha   90.00
_cell.angle_beta   90.00
_cell.angle_gamma   90.00
#
_symmetry.space_group_name_H-M   'P 1'
#
loop_
_entity.id
_entity.type
_entity.pdbx_description
1 polymer ?
#
loop_
_entity_poly.entity_id
_entity_poly.type
_entity_poly.pdbx_seq_one_letter_code
_entity_poly.pdbx_strand_id
1 'polypeptide(L)'
;MPMIDDFATWLEHEMVERGLSQSELARRGGLTPTAINKVLSRERRPGVDLFRGIARAFNMQDVDVMRLAGLAAPDPSTDAPGLRELISRFSQLSDEDQEAVLRHVRALDVPRSWRRKKRATLGRTS
;
A
#
# COMPACT_ATOMS: atom_id res chain seq x y z
N MET A 1 9.19 9.07 -15.45
CA MET A 1 9.31 7.88 -14.60
C MET A 1 9.35 6.66 -15.50
N PRO A 2 10.29 5.73 -15.33
CA PRO A 2 10.29 4.49 -16.11
C PRO A 2 9.01 3.71 -15.77
N MET A 3 8.32 3.18 -16.77
CA MET A 3 7.27 2.19 -16.52
C MET A 3 7.94 0.95 -15.97
N ILE A 4 7.57 0.56 -14.75
CA ILE A 4 8.00 -0.69 -14.15
C ILE A 4 7.06 -1.76 -14.70
N ASP A 5 7.51 -2.48 -15.73
CA ASP A 5 6.65 -3.36 -16.53
C ASP A 5 6.34 -4.71 -15.85
N ASP A 6 7.07 -5.09 -14.78
CA ASP A 6 6.77 -6.31 -14.02
C ASP A 6 7.27 -6.27 -12.56
N PHE A 7 6.74 -7.20 -11.74
CA PHE A 7 7.04 -7.32 -10.31
C PHE A 7 8.52 -7.52 -9.99
N ALA A 8 9.27 -8.23 -10.85
CA ALA A 8 10.68 -8.49 -10.60
C ALA A 8 11.48 -7.19 -10.67
N THR A 9 11.21 -6.37 -11.69
CA THR A 9 11.82 -5.04 -11.84
C THR A 9 11.46 -4.13 -10.67
N TRP A 10 10.20 -4.14 -10.21
CA TRP A 10 9.79 -3.40 -9.01
C TRP A 10 10.58 -3.84 -7.77
N LEU A 11 10.68 -5.16 -7.55
CA LEU A 11 11.34 -5.72 -6.38
C LEU A 11 12.84 -5.39 -6.37
N GLU A 12 13.51 -5.44 -7.51
CA GLU A 12 14.92 -5.05 -7.64
C GLU A 12 15.13 -3.58 -7.29
N HIS A 13 14.25 -2.70 -7.78
CA HIS A 13 14.31 -1.28 -7.47
C HIS A 13 14.14 -1.02 -5.96
N GLU A 14 13.11 -1.60 -5.33
CA GLU A 14 12.89 -1.45 -3.88
C GLU A 14 14.05 -2.00 -3.05
N MET A 15 14.67 -3.09 -3.49
CA MET A 15 15.86 -3.64 -2.83
C MET A 15 17.04 -2.67 -2.89
N VAL A 16 17.27 -2.05 -4.05
CA VAL A 16 18.33 -1.04 -4.23
C VAL A 16 18.08 0.19 -3.36
N GLU A 17 16.88 0.77 -3.43
CA GLU A 17 16.49 1.96 -2.65
C GLU A 17 16.64 1.75 -1.14
N ARG A 18 16.38 0.53 -0.67
CA ARG A 18 16.47 0.17 0.75
C ARG A 18 17.82 -0.39 1.17
N GLY A 19 18.77 -0.51 0.25
CA GLY A 19 20.09 -1.11 0.50
C GLY A 19 20.02 -2.58 0.94
N LEU A 20 19.04 -3.34 0.44
CA LEU A 20 18.80 -4.73 0.81
C LEU A 20 19.39 -5.69 -0.23
N SER A 21 20.17 -6.67 0.25
CA SER A 21 20.56 -7.83 -0.58
C SER A 21 19.44 -8.87 -0.63
N GLN A 22 19.47 -9.79 -1.61
CA GLN A 22 18.50 -10.89 -1.69
C GLN A 22 18.50 -11.74 -0.41
N SER A 23 19.68 -11.98 0.16
CA SER A 23 19.85 -12.72 1.42
C SER A 23 19.24 -11.98 2.60
N GLU A 24 19.36 -10.64 2.62
CA GLU A 24 18.76 -9.82 3.67
C GLU A 24 17.25 -9.76 3.56
N LEU A 25 16.73 -9.61 2.34
CA LEU A 25 15.31 -9.69 2.04
C LEU A 25 14.73 -11.05 2.47
N ALA A 26 15.43 -12.14 2.15
CA ALA A 26 15.06 -13.50 2.55
C ALA A 26 14.94 -13.61 4.07
N ARG A 27 15.97 -13.16 4.79
CA ARG A 27 16.04 -13.21 6.24
C ARG A 27 14.93 -12.40 6.89
N ARG A 28 14.72 -11.15 6.47
CA ARG A 28 13.67 -10.27 7.04
C ARG A 28 12.26 -10.76 6.72
N GLY A 29 12.05 -11.34 5.55
CA GLY A 29 10.75 -11.81 5.10
C GLY A 29 10.39 -13.23 5.56
N GLY A 30 11.33 -13.97 6.16
CA GLY A 30 11.16 -15.39 6.42
C GLY A 30 10.97 -16.20 5.12
N LEU A 31 11.66 -15.80 4.06
CA LEU A 31 11.63 -16.43 2.74
C LEU A 31 12.93 -17.20 2.50
N THR A 32 12.90 -18.15 1.56
CA THR A 32 14.13 -18.79 1.08
C THR A 32 14.80 -17.93 0.00
N PRO A 33 16.14 -17.79 -0.03
CA PRO A 33 16.84 -17.10 -1.11
C PRO A 33 16.48 -17.63 -2.50
N THR A 34 16.28 -18.94 -2.63
CA THR A 34 15.84 -19.59 -3.87
C THR A 34 14.47 -19.10 -4.36
N ALA A 35 13.52 -18.85 -3.44
CA ALA A 35 12.20 -18.35 -3.81
C ALA A 35 12.26 -16.92 -4.35
N ILE A 36 13.13 -16.07 -3.78
CA ILE A 36 13.37 -14.71 -4.28
C ILE A 36 14.05 -14.77 -5.64
N ASN A 37 15.12 -15.56 -5.77
CA ASN A 37 15.86 -15.70 -7.01
C ASN A 37 14.96 -16.13 -8.18
N LYS A 38 14.14 -17.18 -8.01
CA LYS A 38 13.21 -17.66 -9.05
C LYS A 38 12.20 -16.61 -9.52
N VAL A 39 11.88 -15.65 -8.67
CA VAL A 39 10.95 -14.57 -9.00
C VAL A 39 11.68 -13.44 -9.73
N LEU A 40 12.87 -13.07 -9.25
CA LEU A 40 13.74 -12.10 -9.92
C LEU A 40 14.17 -12.56 -11.32
N SER A 41 14.48 -13.85 -11.47
CA SER A 41 14.81 -14.46 -12.77
C SER A 41 13.59 -14.73 -13.66
N ARG A 42 12.37 -14.40 -13.20
CA ARG A 42 11.10 -14.62 -13.90
C ARG A 42 10.78 -16.09 -14.22
N GLU A 43 11.52 -17.03 -13.63
CA GLU A 43 11.25 -18.47 -13.72
C GLU A 43 9.95 -18.88 -13.04
N ARG A 44 9.55 -18.13 -12.00
CA ARG A 44 8.34 -18.41 -11.22
C ARG A 44 7.57 -17.13 -10.93
N ARG A 45 6.25 -17.19 -11.12
CA ARG A 45 5.35 -16.13 -10.66
C ARG A 45 5.31 -16.08 -9.11
N PRO A 46 5.33 -14.89 -8.51
CA PRO A 46 5.20 -14.71 -7.07
C PRO A 46 3.85 -15.24 -6.57
N GLY A 47 3.88 -16.00 -5.48
CA GLY A 47 2.69 -16.46 -4.76
C GLY A 47 2.40 -15.62 -3.52
N VAL A 48 1.25 -15.87 -2.88
CA VAL A 48 0.77 -15.13 -1.69
C VAL A 48 1.82 -15.10 -0.56
N ASP A 49 2.52 -16.19 -0.32
CA ASP A 49 3.53 -16.28 0.73
C ASP A 49 4.74 -15.38 0.46
N LEU A 50 5.10 -15.18 -0.82
CA LEU A 50 6.17 -14.28 -1.21
C LEU A 50 5.78 -12.83 -0.95
N PHE A 51 4.55 -12.42 -1.30
CA PHE A 51 4.07 -11.06 -1.00
C PHE A 51 4.08 -10.77 0.49
N ARG A 52 3.60 -11.71 1.31
CA ARG A 52 3.63 -11.58 2.78
C ARG A 52 5.03 -11.49 3.34
N GLY A 53 5.98 -12.23 2.78
CA GLY A 53 7.37 -12.17 3.20
C GLY A 53 8.00 -10.83 2.83
N ILE A 54 7.74 -10.32 1.62
CA ILE A 54 8.24 -9.03 1.16
C ILE A 54 7.61 -7.88 1.97
N ALA A 55 6.30 -7.93 2.22
CA ALA A 55 5.59 -6.97 3.06
C ALA A 55 6.20 -6.88 4.46
N ARG A 56 6.49 -8.04 5.09
CA ARG A 56 7.22 -8.11 6.36
C ARG A 56 8.62 -7.50 6.27
N ALA A 57 9.38 -7.82 5.23
CA ALA A 57 10.73 -7.30 5.06
C ALA A 57 10.78 -5.79 4.82
N PHE A 58 9.76 -5.25 4.16
CA PHE A 58 9.65 -3.83 3.81
C PHE A 58 8.87 -3.01 4.86
N ASN A 59 8.30 -3.67 5.86
CA ASN A 59 7.39 -3.07 6.85
C ASN A 59 6.19 -2.35 6.18
N MET A 60 5.58 -3.03 5.21
CA MET A 60 4.43 -2.56 4.43
C MET A 60 3.21 -3.47 4.65
N GLN A 61 2.03 -3.01 4.27
CA GLN A 61 0.87 -3.90 4.23
C GLN A 61 0.92 -4.82 3.00
N ASP A 62 0.45 -6.05 3.14
CA ASP A 62 0.39 -7.04 2.06
C ASP A 62 -0.29 -6.49 0.80
N VAL A 63 -1.37 -5.73 0.99
CA VAL A 63 -2.16 -5.14 -0.11
C VAL A 63 -1.36 -4.12 -0.91
N ASP A 64 -0.45 -3.38 -0.27
CA ASP A 64 0.37 -2.37 -0.93
C ASP A 64 1.45 -3.02 -1.79
N VAL A 65 2.05 -4.11 -1.32
CA VAL A 65 2.97 -4.93 -2.12
C VAL A 65 2.26 -5.53 -3.34
N MET A 66 1.03 -6.03 -3.17
CA MET A 66 0.25 -6.58 -4.29
C MET A 66 -0.18 -5.51 -5.31
N ARG A 67 -0.45 -4.29 -4.86
CA ARG A 67 -0.75 -3.14 -5.74
C ARG A 67 0.47 -2.69 -6.52
N LEU A 68 1.61 -2.53 -5.83
CA LEU A 68 2.88 -2.15 -6.46
C LEU A 68 3.38 -3.22 -7.44
N ALA A 69 3.02 -4.47 -7.21
CA ALA A 69 3.24 -5.58 -8.14
C ALA A 69 2.35 -5.56 -9.40
N GLY A 70 1.38 -4.65 -9.49
CA GLY A 70 0.38 -4.63 -10.56
C GLY A 70 -0.62 -5.81 -10.51
N LEU A 71 -0.69 -6.53 -9.38
CA LEU A 71 -1.51 -7.74 -9.21
C LEU A 71 -2.85 -7.49 -8.49
N ALA A 72 -2.99 -6.33 -7.87
CA ALA A 72 -4.27 -5.81 -7.43
C ALA A 72 -4.64 -4.61 -8.30
N ALA A 73 -5.94 -4.44 -8.59
CA ALA A 73 -6.42 -3.20 -9.19
C ALA A 73 -5.91 -1.99 -8.38
N PRO A 74 -5.56 -0.86 -9.03
CA PRO A 74 -5.25 0.38 -8.32
C PRO A 74 -6.31 0.63 -7.27
N ASP A 75 -5.92 1.05 -6.07
CA ASP A 75 -6.93 1.44 -5.09
C ASP A 75 -7.75 2.58 -5.69
N PRO A 76 -9.08 2.43 -5.88
CA PRO A 76 -9.91 3.51 -6.40
C PRO A 76 -9.86 4.77 -5.52
N SER A 77 -9.33 4.68 -4.29
CA SER A 77 -9.06 5.84 -3.43
C SER A 77 -7.81 6.64 -3.82
N THR A 78 -6.79 6.06 -4.46
CA THR A 78 -5.61 6.82 -4.94
C THR A 78 -5.85 7.52 -6.28
N ASP A 79 -6.84 7.05 -7.04
CA ASP A 79 -7.22 7.58 -8.35
C ASP A 79 -8.55 8.35 -8.33
N ALA A 80 -9.13 8.57 -7.14
CA ALA A 80 -10.32 9.38 -6.96
C ALA A 80 -10.06 10.80 -7.51
N PRO A 81 -10.91 11.31 -8.42
CA PRO A 81 -10.78 12.69 -8.93
C PRO A 81 -10.63 13.73 -7.81
N GLY A 82 -11.33 13.52 -6.69
CA GLY A 82 -11.25 14.39 -5.52
C GLY A 82 -9.90 14.37 -4.80
N LEU A 83 -9.12 13.28 -4.85
CA LEU A 83 -7.82 13.21 -4.19
C LEU A 83 -6.76 14.02 -4.96
N ARG A 84 -6.76 13.92 -6.30
CA ARG A 84 -5.88 14.73 -7.15
C ARG A 84 -6.11 16.22 -6.95
N GLU A 85 -7.38 16.63 -6.95
CA GLU A 85 -7.75 18.02 -6.70
C GLU A 85 -7.36 18.46 -5.28
N LEU A 86 -7.58 17.61 -4.27
CA LEU A 86 -7.19 17.89 -2.89
C LEU A 86 -5.68 18.12 -2.78
N ILE A 87 -4.85 17.24 -3.34
CA ILE A 87 -3.38 17.36 -3.30
C ILE A 87 -2.93 18.66 -3.97
N SER A 88 -3.43 18.97 -5.17
CA SER A 88 -3.08 20.20 -5.89
C SER A 88 -3.48 21.47 -5.16
N ARG A 89 -4.63 21.48 -4.48
CA ARG A 89 -5.10 22.65 -3.73
C ARG A 89 -4.37 22.77 -2.41
N PHE A 90 -4.17 21.67 -1.70
CA PHE A 90 -3.52 21.64 -0.40
C PHE A 90 -2.06 22.12 -0.48
N SER A 91 -1.32 21.75 -1.53
CA SER A 91 0.07 22.21 -1.73
C SER A 91 0.21 23.70 -2.01
N GLN A 92 -0.88 24.39 -2.37
CA GLN A 92 -0.92 25.84 -2.60
C GLN A 92 -1.35 26.63 -1.35
N LEU A 93 -1.76 25.94 -0.28
CA LEU A 93 -2.17 26.57 0.98
C LEU A 93 -0.96 26.94 1.83
N SER A 94 -1.14 27.95 2.68
CA SER A 94 -0.20 28.28 3.75
C SER A 94 -0.14 27.15 4.79
N ASP A 95 0.95 27.09 5.57
CA ASP A 95 1.10 26.08 6.62
C ASP A 95 -0.05 26.14 7.66
N GLU A 96 -0.54 27.34 7.97
CA GLU A 96 -1.68 27.53 8.88
C GLU A 96 -2.99 26.96 8.31
N ASP A 97 -3.24 27.19 7.03
CA ASP A 97 -4.42 26.69 6.34
C ASP A 97 -4.36 25.17 6.12
N GLN A 98 -3.17 24.64 5.82
CA GLN A 98 -2.93 23.20 5.75
C GLN A 98 -3.26 22.53 7.08
N GLU A 99 -2.83 23.10 8.20
CA GLU A 99 -3.12 22.59 9.54
C GLU A 99 -4.62 22.69 9.88
N ALA A 100 -5.31 23.74 9.41
CA ALA A 100 -6.76 23.87 9.54
C ALA A 100 -7.52 22.78 8.76
N VAL A 101 -7.08 22.46 7.54
CA VAL A 101 -7.65 21.36 6.73
C VAL A 101 -7.41 20.01 7.38
N LEU A 102 -6.19 19.73 7.84
CA LEU A 102 -5.87 18.47 8.52
C LEU A 102 -6.69 18.28 9.79
N ARG A 103 -6.96 19.35 10.54
CA ARG A 103 -7.84 19.32 11.71
C ARG A 103 -9.27 18.87 11.36
N HIS A 104 -9.82 19.38 10.25
CA HIS A 104 -11.13 18.95 9.75
C HIS A 104 -11.13 17.50 9.30
N VAL A 105 -10.10 17.07 8.56
CA VAL A 105 -9.97 15.67 8.12
C VAL A 105 -9.90 14.71 9.32
N ARG A 106 -9.09 15.04 10.34
CA ARG A 106 -8.98 14.26 11.59
C ARG A 106 -10.31 14.19 12.34
N ALA A 107 -11.09 15.27 12.35
CA ALA A 107 -12.43 15.27 12.95
C ALA A 107 -13.43 14.37 12.19
N LEU A 108 -13.20 14.13 10.89
CA LEU A 108 -14.01 13.22 10.07
C LEU A 108 -13.55 11.75 10.16
N ASP A 109 -12.31 11.50 10.59
CA ASP A 109 -11.72 10.16 10.74
C ASP A 109 -12.16 9.43 12.03
N VAL A 110 -13.09 10.02 12.79
CA VAL A 110 -13.74 9.37 13.94
C VAL A 110 -14.40 8.06 13.47
N PRO A 111 -14.19 6.91 14.16
CA PRO A 111 -14.45 5.59 13.61
C PRO A 111 -15.82 5.42 12.94
N ARG A 112 -15.81 5.27 11.62
CA ARG A 112 -16.99 4.89 10.80
C ARG A 112 -17.68 3.60 11.29
N SER A 113 -17.00 2.81 12.12
CA SER A 113 -17.51 1.60 12.76
C SER A 113 -18.72 1.84 13.67
N TRP A 114 -18.91 3.05 14.22
CA TRP A 114 -20.09 3.37 15.04
C TRP A 114 -21.35 3.64 14.20
N ARG A 115 -21.23 4.21 12.99
CA ARG A 115 -22.38 4.48 12.11
C ARG A 115 -23.00 3.21 11.51
N ARG A 116 -22.22 2.12 11.38
CA ARG A 116 -22.72 0.82 10.89
C ARG A 116 -23.47 0.02 11.97
N LYS A 117 -23.10 0.16 13.25
CA LYS A 117 -23.77 -0.53 14.37
C LYS A 117 -25.14 0.07 14.75
N LYS A 118 -25.33 1.39 14.61
CA LYS A 118 -26.62 2.06 14.93
C LYS A 118 -27.76 1.82 13.93
N ARG A 119 -27.46 1.55 12.65
CA ARG A 119 -28.50 1.19 11.65
C ARG A 119 -28.95 -0.26 11.73
N ALA A 120 -28.13 -1.17 12.27
CA ALA A 120 -28.48 -2.58 12.43
C ALA A 120 -29.34 -2.86 13.69
N THR A 121 -29.31 -1.95 14.67
CA THR A 121 -30.07 -2.08 15.93
C THR A 121 -31.44 -1.40 15.89
N LEU A 122 -31.69 -0.49 14.94
CA LEU A 122 -32.98 0.21 14.80
C LEU A 122 -33.98 -0.48 13.85
N GLY A 123 -33.60 -1.60 13.23
CA GLY A 123 -34.45 -2.35 12.29
C GLY A 123 -34.92 -3.71 12.82
N ARG A 124 -34.81 -3.96 14.13
CA ARG A 124 -35.18 -5.25 14.74
C ARG A 124 -36.03 -5.06 15.98
N THR A 125 -37.07 -4.24 15.83
CA THR A 125 -38.23 -4.19 16.73
C THR A 125 -39.44 -3.81 15.88
N SER A 126 -40.06 -4.79 15.22
CA SER A 126 -41.51 -4.94 15.11
C SER A 126 -41.84 -6.27 14.47
#